data_AF-A0A553FZT1-F1
#
_entry.id   AF-A0A553FZT1-F1
#
_cell.length_a   1.000
_cell.length_b   1.000
_cell.length_c   1.000
_cell.angle_alpha   90.00
_cell.angle_beta   90.00
_cell.angle_gamma   90.00
#
_symmetry.space_group_name_H-M   'P 1'
#
loop_
_entity.id
_entity.type
_entity.pdbx_description
1 polymer ?
#
loop_
_entity_poly.entity_id
_entity_poly.type
_entity_poly.pdbx_seq_one_letter_code
_entity_poly.pdbx_strand_id
1 'polypeptide(L)'
;MRSIARKNGHLIIVVILTVIGSTGYAQVGIGTQTPDTSSELEIRSSDKGILIPRLSSQDLVTNPAEGLLIYNTTEEKFYYYNGTKWQELSPWDYRQGSNAADEDDVIVNFNNDSNAGIDSSTPQSKLSVGGNVSIGTTYSDNNAAPANGLIVEGNVGIGTTNPGTNALSVNGAVNIQNNLTVTGTIDGIGTVPEGGIIMWSGNVTASFETNGSGRTGTQYEGWALCNGNNNTPNLSGRFIVAYDQNGSATPVNGGGKQINYGAVGNTGGSDTHQLSIGEMPSHNHRLTISNSGRHQHNALIDSGREGDYETDPGGGGSMWMDDDAGSRQRNDNPVANGFLPTTFEGSHSHSGSIGSSGSNETHENRPAYYVLAFIMRTN
;
A
#
# COMPACT_ATOMS: atom_id res chain seq x y z
N MET A 1 115.07 78.88 45.89
CA MET A 1 114.19 77.80 46.39
C MET A 1 112.79 78.35 46.66
N ARG A 2 111.86 78.25 45.69
CA ARG A 2 110.41 78.43 45.91
C ARG A 2 109.62 77.59 44.89
N SER A 3 109.01 76.52 45.42
CA SER A 3 107.69 75.94 45.13
C SER A 3 107.09 76.03 43.71
N ILE A 4 106.93 74.87 43.05
CA ILE A 4 105.76 74.56 42.20
C ILE A 4 105.24 73.18 42.62
N ALA A 5 104.12 73.17 43.33
CA ALA A 5 103.32 71.99 43.60
C ALA A 5 101.89 72.21 43.09
N ARG A 6 101.23 71.10 42.74
CA ARG A 6 99.79 70.91 42.51
C ARG A 6 99.29 71.08 41.05
N LYS A 7 99.26 69.97 40.30
CA LYS A 7 98.27 69.75 39.21
C LYS A 7 97.64 68.34 39.15
N ASN A 8 98.00 67.40 40.02
CA ASN A 8 97.61 65.99 39.80
C ASN A 8 96.44 65.48 40.68
N GLY A 9 95.87 66.30 41.56
CA GLY A 9 94.79 65.89 42.47
C GLY A 9 93.37 65.99 41.89
N HIS A 10 93.14 66.89 40.93
CA HIS A 10 91.79 67.13 40.39
C HIS A 10 91.40 66.13 39.28
N LEU A 11 92.37 65.57 38.54
CA LEU A 11 92.09 64.59 37.49
C LEU A 11 91.62 63.24 38.07
N ILE A 12 92.13 62.86 39.25
CA ILE A 12 91.77 61.59 39.92
C ILE A 12 90.36 61.68 40.54
N ILE A 13 89.98 62.84 41.07
CA ILE A 13 88.64 63.05 41.66
C ILE A 13 87.55 63.08 40.57
N VAL A 14 87.80 63.67 39.40
CA VAL A 14 86.84 63.71 38.29
C VAL A 14 86.63 62.32 37.67
N VAL A 15 87.67 61.50 37.55
CA VAL A 15 87.54 60.12 37.05
C VAL A 15 86.78 59.22 38.04
N ILE A 16 86.94 59.43 39.35
CA ILE A 16 86.20 58.68 40.38
C ILE A 16 84.73 59.09 40.46
N LEU A 17 84.37 60.36 40.17
CA LEU A 17 82.98 60.84 40.22
C LEU A 17 82.14 60.44 39.00
N THR A 18 82.78 60.08 37.87
CA THR A 18 82.08 59.72 36.62
C THR A 18 81.66 58.24 36.57
N VAL A 19 82.18 57.41 37.47
CA VAL A 19 81.92 55.94 37.51
C VAL A 19 80.69 55.58 38.35
N ILE A 20 80.02 56.54 39.00
CA ILE A 20 78.94 56.28 39.98
C ILE A 20 77.53 56.32 39.33
N GLY A 21 77.42 56.51 38.01
CA GLY A 21 76.14 56.83 37.34
C GLY A 21 75.54 55.79 36.39
N SER A 22 75.99 54.53 36.35
CA SER A 22 75.37 53.53 35.46
C SER A 22 74.16 52.87 36.14
N THR A 23 72.95 53.29 35.78
CA THR A 23 71.73 52.51 36.03
C THR A 23 71.73 51.30 35.09
N GLY A 24 72.32 50.19 35.54
CA GLY A 24 72.12 48.90 34.87
C GLY A 24 70.72 48.40 35.17
N TYR A 25 69.90 48.19 34.13
CA TYR A 25 68.68 47.39 34.27
C TYR A 25 69.12 45.98 34.64
N ALA A 26 68.81 45.53 35.86
CA ALA A 26 69.14 44.20 36.32
C ALA A 26 67.95 43.27 36.05
N GLN A 27 67.88 42.76 34.82
CA GLN A 27 67.03 41.60 34.50
C GLN A 27 67.41 40.42 35.41
N VAL A 28 66.42 39.75 35.98
CA VAL A 28 66.65 38.65 36.92
C VAL A 28 66.77 37.34 36.13
N GLY A 29 68.00 36.85 36.00
CA GLY A 29 68.27 35.50 35.52
C GLY A 29 68.39 34.51 36.67
N ILE A 30 67.58 33.46 36.68
CA ILE A 30 67.77 32.31 37.58
C ILE A 30 68.17 31.10 36.73
N GLY A 31 69.42 30.66 36.85
CA GLY A 31 69.95 29.55 36.05
C GLY A 31 70.39 29.93 34.62
N THR A 32 70.35 31.22 34.27
CA THR A 32 70.96 31.78 33.04
C THR A 32 71.74 33.05 33.38
N GLN A 33 72.90 33.24 32.73
CA GLN A 33 73.72 34.45 32.91
C GLN A 33 73.42 35.53 31.87
N THR A 34 72.66 35.18 30.83
CA THR A 34 72.23 36.07 29.76
C THR A 34 70.73 35.92 29.58
N PRO A 35 69.91 36.48 30.50
CA PRO A 35 68.47 36.54 30.28
C PRO A 35 68.16 37.22 28.95
N ASP A 36 67.11 36.75 28.27
CA ASP A 36 66.61 37.34 27.04
C ASP A 36 66.27 38.82 27.28
N THR A 37 66.66 39.68 26.33
CA THR A 37 66.47 41.14 26.42
C THR A 37 65.01 41.58 26.53
N SER A 38 64.06 40.70 26.22
CA SER A 38 62.62 40.93 26.39
C SER A 38 62.06 40.49 27.75
N SER A 39 62.90 39.94 28.63
CA SER A 39 62.48 39.38 29.92
C SER A 39 62.98 40.18 31.12
N GLU A 40 62.07 40.49 32.04
CA GLU A 40 62.44 41.03 33.36
C GLU A 40 62.82 39.91 34.35
N LEU A 41 62.29 38.70 34.12
CA LEU A 41 62.60 37.48 34.87
C LEU A 41 62.67 36.29 33.90
N GLU A 42 63.84 35.68 33.76
CA GLU A 42 64.02 34.41 33.05
C GLU A 42 64.51 33.33 34.02
N ILE A 43 63.80 32.21 34.06
CA ILE A 43 64.16 31.05 34.89
C ILE A 43 64.47 29.88 33.96
N ARG A 44 65.74 29.48 33.91
CA ARG A 44 66.23 28.39 33.06
C ARG A 44 66.71 27.23 33.91
N SER A 45 66.08 26.07 33.74
CA SER A 45 66.50 24.79 34.32
C SER A 45 66.09 23.66 33.38
N SER A 46 66.86 22.57 33.36
CA SER A 46 66.54 21.35 32.60
C SER A 46 65.69 20.35 33.40
N ASP A 47 65.55 20.55 34.71
CA ASP A 47 65.00 19.54 35.64
C ASP A 47 64.21 20.14 36.84
N LYS A 48 64.08 21.47 36.95
CA LYS A 48 63.38 22.15 38.03
C LYS A 48 62.34 23.13 37.49
N GLY A 49 61.28 23.34 38.28
CA GLY A 49 60.21 24.31 38.00
C GLY A 49 60.11 25.40 39.06
N ILE A 50 59.06 26.21 38.95
CA ILE A 50 58.74 27.28 39.90
C ILE A 50 57.66 26.75 40.85
N LEU A 51 57.90 26.83 42.16
CA LEU A 51 56.84 26.67 43.16
C LEU A 51 56.20 28.02 43.43
N ILE A 52 54.99 28.20 42.89
CA ILE A 52 54.12 29.34 43.13
C ILE A 52 53.60 29.29 44.59
N PRO A 53 53.28 30.44 45.22
CA PRO A 53 52.67 30.47 46.55
C PRO A 53 51.53 29.47 46.72
N ARG A 54 51.65 28.63 47.76
CA ARG A 54 50.71 27.56 48.09
C ARG A 54 49.85 27.98 49.28
N LEU A 55 48.54 28.02 49.09
CA LEU A 55 47.58 28.48 50.09
C LEU A 55 46.49 27.43 50.27
N SER A 56 45.94 27.30 51.48
CA SER A 56 44.80 26.41 51.72
C SER A 56 43.47 26.96 51.18
N SER A 57 43.40 28.27 50.95
CA SER A 57 42.28 28.96 50.29
C SER A 57 42.80 30.23 49.61
N GLN A 58 42.17 30.60 48.49
CA GLN A 58 42.48 31.83 47.76
C GLN A 58 42.08 33.09 48.54
N ASP A 59 41.13 32.97 49.48
CA ASP A 59 40.64 34.07 50.33
C ASP A 59 41.67 34.54 51.36
N LEU A 60 42.76 33.78 51.57
CA LEU A 60 43.89 34.20 52.39
C LEU A 60 44.65 35.40 51.81
N VAL A 61 44.47 35.67 50.51
CA VAL A 61 45.05 36.85 49.86
C VAL A 61 44.03 37.99 49.92
N THR A 62 44.30 38.96 50.78
CA THR A 62 43.53 40.22 50.82
C THR A 62 44.05 41.19 49.76
N ASN A 63 43.15 41.79 48.97
CA ASN A 63 43.48 42.70 47.85
C ASN A 63 44.46 42.10 46.82
N PRO A 64 44.12 40.96 46.19
CA PRO A 64 44.98 40.35 45.18
C PRO A 64 45.16 41.28 43.97
N ALA A 65 46.38 41.31 43.43
CA ALA A 65 46.68 42.00 42.19
C ALA A 65 46.15 41.20 40.99
N GLU A 66 45.72 41.88 39.93
CA GLU A 66 45.39 41.23 38.67
C GLU A 66 46.60 40.46 38.11
N GLY A 67 46.38 39.24 37.64
CA GLY A 67 47.42 38.33 37.17
C GLY A 67 48.15 37.56 38.28
N LEU A 68 47.83 37.80 39.57
CA LEU A 68 48.45 37.07 40.68
C LEU A 68 48.10 35.58 40.59
N LEU A 69 49.14 34.72 40.61
CA LEU A 69 49.03 33.27 40.49
C LEU A 69 49.25 32.60 41.86
N ILE A 70 48.40 31.64 42.21
CA ILE A 70 48.53 30.80 43.42
C ILE A 70 48.22 29.34 43.11
N TYR A 71 48.67 28.44 43.98
CA TYR A 71 48.22 27.05 44.01
C TYR A 71 47.41 26.81 45.28
N ASN A 72 46.13 26.43 45.13
CA ASN A 72 45.29 26.05 46.26
C ASN A 72 45.58 24.59 46.64
N THR A 73 46.09 24.36 47.84
CA THR A 73 46.47 23.02 48.32
C THR A 73 45.30 22.18 48.79
N THR A 74 44.14 22.78 49.06
CA THR A 74 42.92 22.06 49.45
C THR A 74 42.17 21.56 48.22
N GLU A 75 42.11 22.38 47.18
CA GLU A 75 41.44 22.04 45.90
C GLU A 75 42.39 21.42 44.87
N GLU A 76 43.69 21.38 45.15
CA GLU A 76 44.77 20.85 44.30
C GLU A 76 44.87 21.52 42.90
N LYS A 77 44.55 22.82 42.83
CA LYS A 77 44.36 23.56 41.56
C LYS A 77 45.12 24.88 41.53
N PHE A 78 45.51 25.31 40.33
CA PHE A 78 46.06 26.64 40.09
C PHE A 78 44.95 27.68 39.92
N TYR A 79 45.13 28.85 40.51
CA TYR A 79 44.24 30.00 40.34
C TYR A 79 45.03 31.25 39.97
N TYR A 80 44.48 32.06 39.07
CA TYR A 80 44.92 33.43 38.88
C TYR A 80 43.80 34.42 39.26
N TYR A 81 44.17 35.60 39.74
CA TYR A 81 43.18 36.64 40.00
C TYR A 81 42.97 37.47 38.73
N ASN A 82 41.74 37.54 38.21
CA ASN A 82 41.42 38.25 36.97
C ASN A 82 41.09 39.74 37.17
N GLY A 83 41.44 40.31 38.32
CA GLY A 83 41.08 41.68 38.71
C GLY A 83 39.76 41.78 39.51
N THR A 84 38.87 40.79 39.40
CA THR A 84 37.56 40.80 40.11
C THR A 84 37.31 39.54 40.94
N LYS A 85 37.82 38.39 40.52
CA LYS A 85 37.67 37.11 41.21
C LYS A 85 38.82 36.17 40.89
N TRP A 86 39.00 35.17 41.75
CA TRP A 86 39.88 34.05 41.45
C TRP A 86 39.28 33.19 40.33
N GLN A 87 40.10 32.86 39.35
CA GLN A 87 39.76 31.99 38.21
C GLN A 87 40.68 30.77 38.23
N GLU A 88 40.09 29.58 38.16
CA GLU A 88 40.83 28.34 38.03
C GLU A 88 41.54 28.31 36.67
N LEU A 89 42.82 27.99 36.66
CA LEU A 89 43.54 27.61 35.44
C LEU A 89 43.24 26.15 35.15
N SER A 90 42.01 25.88 34.70
CA SER A 90 41.59 24.54 34.31
C SER A 90 42.05 24.25 32.87
N PRO A 91 42.47 23.01 32.57
CA PRO A 91 42.79 22.60 31.20
C PRO A 91 41.54 22.46 30.30
N TRP A 92 40.34 22.60 30.86
CA TRP A 92 39.06 22.38 30.18
C TRP A 92 38.12 23.57 30.31
N ASP A 93 38.64 24.80 30.25
CA ASP A 93 37.78 25.95 29.97
C ASP A 93 37.39 25.86 28.49
N TYR A 94 36.38 25.04 28.20
CA TYR A 94 35.61 25.17 26.98
C TYR A 94 35.02 26.57 27.00
N ARG A 95 35.72 27.49 26.32
CA ARG A 95 35.30 28.89 26.20
C ARG A 95 33.89 28.90 25.62
N GLN A 96 32.89 29.22 26.44
CA GLN A 96 31.58 29.60 25.93
C GLN A 96 31.80 30.82 25.02
N GLY A 97 31.73 30.61 23.70
CA GLY A 97 31.94 31.64 22.69
C GLY A 97 33.28 31.60 21.94
N SER A 98 34.07 30.52 21.99
CA SER A 98 35.06 30.32 20.92
C SER A 98 34.31 30.00 19.63
N ASN A 99 34.16 30.99 18.77
CA ASN A 99 33.84 30.75 17.36
C ASN A 99 34.93 29.86 16.81
N ALA A 100 34.62 28.60 16.53
CA ALA A 100 35.48 27.66 15.81
C ALA A 100 35.59 28.10 14.34
N ALA A 101 36.05 29.33 14.10
CA ALA A 101 36.21 29.87 12.75
C ALA A 101 37.48 29.34 12.07
N ASP A 102 38.43 28.80 12.84
CA ASP A 102 39.76 28.42 12.33
C ASP A 102 40.22 27.00 12.67
N GLU A 103 39.35 26.08 13.10
CA GLU A 103 39.70 24.65 13.12
C GLU A 103 38.56 23.78 12.55
N ASP A 104 38.90 23.04 11.48
CA ASP A 104 38.06 22.04 10.83
C ASP A 104 37.60 21.00 11.88
N ASP A 105 36.28 20.93 12.10
CA ASP A 105 35.55 19.96 12.91
C ASP A 105 35.84 19.94 14.43
N VAL A 106 34.84 20.32 15.24
CA VAL A 106 34.82 19.99 16.68
C VAL A 106 34.54 18.48 16.82
N ILE A 107 35.60 17.68 16.94
CA ILE A 107 35.49 16.26 17.29
C ILE A 107 35.34 16.15 18.82
N VAL A 108 34.11 15.91 19.29
CA VAL A 108 33.88 15.60 20.71
C VAL A 108 34.09 14.11 20.94
N ASN A 109 35.33 13.70 21.24
CA ASN A 109 35.67 12.32 21.55
C ASN A 109 35.54 12.04 23.06
N PHE A 110 34.51 11.29 23.46
CA PHE A 110 34.32 10.86 24.84
C PHE A 110 35.01 9.51 25.06
N ASN A 111 36.17 9.51 25.73
CA ASN A 111 36.90 8.27 26.04
C ASN A 111 36.15 7.41 27.09
N ASN A 112 36.09 6.10 26.83
CA ASN A 112 35.77 4.95 27.70
C ASN A 112 34.81 5.18 28.88
N ASP A 113 33.50 5.24 28.58
CA ASP A 113 32.33 4.91 29.44
C ASP A 113 31.38 6.05 29.77
N SER A 114 31.80 7.31 29.71
CA SER A 114 30.90 8.43 29.96
C SER A 114 29.94 8.69 28.80
N ASN A 115 28.74 9.19 29.11
CA ASN A 115 27.71 9.56 28.16
C ASN A 115 27.75 11.08 27.91
N ALA A 116 27.51 11.50 26.67
CA ALA A 116 27.41 12.90 26.27
C ALA A 116 25.98 13.41 26.47
N GLY A 117 25.82 14.48 27.24
CA GLY A 117 24.54 15.16 27.43
C GLY A 117 24.58 16.56 26.86
N ILE A 118 23.72 16.85 25.87
CA ILE A 118 23.36 18.23 25.50
C ILE A 118 22.08 18.55 26.25
N ASP A 119 22.08 19.61 27.06
CA ASP A 119 20.96 19.96 27.96
C ASP A 119 20.51 18.79 28.88
N SER A 120 21.46 17.97 29.31
CA SER A 120 21.21 16.81 30.19
C SER A 120 22.43 16.53 31.08
N SER A 121 22.27 16.67 32.39
CA SER A 121 23.31 16.35 33.38
C SER A 121 23.40 14.86 33.73
N THR A 122 22.44 14.03 33.28
CA THR A 122 22.39 12.58 33.54
C THR A 122 22.04 11.77 32.28
N PRO A 123 22.84 11.89 31.20
CA PRO A 123 22.54 11.25 29.92
C PRO A 123 22.47 9.72 30.06
N GLN A 124 21.40 9.12 29.54
CA GLN A 124 21.14 7.67 29.63
C GLN A 124 21.70 6.89 28.43
N SER A 125 21.95 7.57 27.32
CA SER A 125 22.58 7.03 26.12
C SER A 125 23.90 7.73 25.85
N LYS A 126 24.78 7.09 25.06
CA LYS A 126 26.10 7.64 24.71
C LYS A 126 26.04 9.04 24.15
N LEU A 127 24.97 9.35 23.41
CA LEU A 127 24.53 10.71 23.11
C LEU A 127 23.10 10.84 23.60
N SER A 128 22.84 11.82 24.47
CA SER A 128 21.51 12.24 24.87
C SER A 128 21.37 13.72 24.57
N VAL A 129 20.31 14.10 23.85
CA VAL A 129 19.97 15.51 23.59
C VAL A 129 18.64 15.80 24.26
N GLY A 130 18.67 16.66 25.27
CA GLY A 130 17.49 17.28 25.84
C GLY A 130 16.99 18.39 24.90
N GLY A 131 15.67 18.50 24.74
CA GLY A 131 15.08 19.47 23.81
C GLY A 131 15.07 18.96 22.36
N ASN A 132 15.33 19.86 21.41
CA ASN A 132 15.14 19.61 19.99
C ASN A 132 16.47 19.45 19.23
N VAL A 133 16.42 18.86 18.04
CA VAL A 133 17.60 18.62 17.19
C VAL A 133 17.31 19.11 15.77
N SER A 134 18.13 20.03 15.26
CA SER A 134 18.14 20.43 13.85
C SER A 134 19.43 19.92 13.20
N ILE A 135 19.31 19.10 12.16
CA ILE A 135 20.44 18.58 11.36
C ILE A 135 20.35 19.17 9.95
N GLY A 136 21.45 19.71 9.44
CA GLY A 136 21.50 20.34 8.11
C GLY A 136 22.01 21.78 8.18
N THR A 137 22.73 22.20 7.14
CA THR A 137 23.35 23.53 7.06
C THR A 137 22.33 24.66 7.08
N THR A 138 21.18 24.49 6.44
CA THR A 138 20.14 25.53 6.42
C THR A 138 19.28 25.44 7.68
N TYR A 139 18.96 24.20 8.09
CA TYR A 139 18.05 23.95 9.19
C TYR A 139 18.63 24.33 10.55
N SER A 140 19.94 24.13 10.78
CA SER A 140 20.60 24.53 12.02
C SER A 140 20.52 26.03 12.30
N ASP A 141 20.49 26.85 11.25
CA ASP A 141 20.64 28.31 11.37
C ASP A 141 19.32 29.06 11.22
N ASN A 142 18.34 28.48 10.50
CA ASN A 142 17.10 29.18 10.12
C ASN A 142 15.82 28.48 10.60
N ASN A 143 15.90 27.25 11.11
CA ASN A 143 14.73 26.46 11.46
C ASN A 143 14.85 25.87 12.86
N ALA A 144 14.04 26.38 13.80
CA ALA A 144 13.88 25.72 15.08
C ALA A 144 13.13 24.39 14.89
N ALA A 145 13.79 23.27 15.25
CA ALA A 145 13.12 21.98 15.34
C ALA A 145 11.93 22.04 16.33
N PRO A 146 10.89 21.20 16.14
CA PRO A 146 9.80 21.10 17.10
C PRO A 146 10.32 20.79 18.51
N ALA A 147 9.65 21.28 19.55
CA ALA A 147 10.02 21.00 20.95
C ALA A 147 10.10 19.48 21.18
N ASN A 148 11.22 19.00 21.75
CA ASN A 148 11.50 17.57 21.94
C ASN A 148 11.46 16.75 20.63
N GLY A 149 11.73 17.38 19.49
CA GLY A 149 11.65 16.79 18.16
C GLY A 149 12.95 16.90 17.36
N LEU A 150 12.93 16.32 16.15
CA LEU A 150 14.05 16.25 15.23
C LEU A 150 13.60 16.76 13.85
N ILE A 151 14.40 17.63 13.23
CA ILE A 151 14.33 17.92 11.79
C ILE A 151 15.68 17.59 11.15
N VAL A 152 15.65 17.04 9.94
CA VAL A 152 16.84 16.70 9.18
C VAL A 152 16.71 17.23 7.76
N GLU A 153 17.70 18.00 7.33
CA GLU A 153 17.88 18.40 5.94
C GLU A 153 18.61 17.27 5.19
N GLY A 154 18.02 16.80 4.09
CA GLY A 154 18.55 15.69 3.30
C GLY A 154 17.90 14.34 3.63
N ASN A 155 18.60 13.25 3.29
CA ASN A 155 18.06 11.89 3.39
C ASN A 155 18.50 11.21 4.70
N VAL A 156 17.56 10.59 5.41
CA VAL A 156 17.80 9.84 6.64
C VAL A 156 17.86 8.34 6.34
N GLY A 157 18.99 7.70 6.68
CA GLY A 157 19.15 6.25 6.65
C GLY A 157 19.09 5.65 8.07
N ILE A 158 18.19 4.69 8.30
CA ILE A 158 18.12 3.92 9.55
C ILE A 158 18.43 2.46 9.22
N GLY A 159 19.53 1.92 9.75
CA GLY A 159 20.00 0.56 9.44
C GLY A 159 20.60 0.43 8.03
N THR A 160 20.83 1.54 7.33
CA THR A 160 21.46 1.59 5.99
C THR A 160 22.46 2.73 5.91
N THR A 161 23.54 2.51 5.15
CA THR A 161 24.54 3.54 4.82
C THR A 161 24.23 4.25 3.50
N ASN A 162 23.27 3.76 2.72
CA ASN A 162 22.85 4.35 1.46
C ASN A 162 21.33 4.49 1.42
N PRO A 163 20.77 5.62 1.90
CA PRO A 163 19.33 5.87 1.80
C PRO A 163 18.86 6.11 0.35
N GLY A 164 19.79 6.22 -0.61
CA GLY A 164 19.47 6.48 -2.02
C GLY A 164 18.81 7.84 -2.18
N THR A 165 17.73 7.88 -2.96
CA THR A 165 16.93 9.09 -3.22
C THR A 165 15.77 9.28 -2.24
N ASN A 166 15.58 8.36 -1.30
CA ASN A 166 14.47 8.41 -0.36
C ASN A 166 14.80 9.35 0.79
N ALA A 167 13.90 10.29 1.09
CA ALA A 167 14.05 11.19 2.23
C ALA A 167 14.17 10.43 3.56
N LEU A 168 13.49 9.28 3.69
CA LEU A 168 13.65 8.34 4.78
C LEU A 168 13.77 6.92 4.22
N SER A 169 14.87 6.23 4.54
CA SER A 169 15.11 4.84 4.18
C SER A 169 15.39 4.03 5.44
N VAL A 170 14.55 3.02 5.70
CA VAL A 170 14.67 2.14 6.88
C VAL A 170 14.90 0.72 6.41
N ASN A 171 16.08 0.17 6.72
CA ASN A 171 16.37 -1.25 6.53
C ASN A 171 15.93 -2.01 7.79
N GLY A 172 14.63 -2.34 7.85
CA GLY A 172 14.01 -3.00 8.98
C GLY A 172 12.51 -2.74 9.06
N ALA A 173 11.84 -3.31 10.06
CA ALA A 173 10.42 -3.08 10.29
C ALA A 173 10.17 -1.69 10.92
N VAL A 174 9.15 -0.99 10.45
CA VAL A 174 8.67 0.27 11.03
C VAL A 174 7.35 0.00 11.75
N ASN A 175 7.31 0.24 13.07
CA ASN A 175 6.08 0.15 13.86
C ASN A 175 5.45 1.54 14.02
N ILE A 176 4.28 1.75 13.41
CA ILE A 176 3.52 3.01 13.52
C ILE A 176 2.26 2.71 14.33
N GLN A 177 2.23 3.17 15.58
CA GLN A 177 1.14 2.86 16.53
C GLN A 177 -0.16 3.65 16.27
N ASN A 178 -0.06 4.78 15.57
CA ASN A 178 -1.19 5.64 15.22
C ASN A 178 -1.39 5.62 13.69
N ASN A 179 -1.85 6.73 13.11
CA ASN A 179 -2.14 6.82 11.70
C ASN A 179 -0.88 7.08 10.86
N LEU A 180 -0.72 6.35 9.76
CA LEU A 180 0.17 6.70 8.67
C LEU A 180 -0.64 7.48 7.61
N THR A 181 -0.28 8.74 7.37
CA THR A 181 -0.87 9.54 6.28
C THR A 181 0.08 9.53 5.09
N VAL A 182 -0.37 9.01 3.95
CA VAL A 182 0.40 9.02 2.69
C VAL A 182 -0.38 9.82 1.66
N THR A 183 0.18 10.94 1.21
CA THR A 183 -0.40 11.79 0.16
C THR A 183 -0.02 11.34 -1.25
N GLY A 184 1.08 10.60 -1.37
CA GLY A 184 1.52 9.94 -2.59
C GLY A 184 1.06 8.48 -2.67
N THR A 185 1.94 7.62 -3.17
CA THR A 185 1.69 6.18 -3.33
C THR A 185 2.40 5.37 -2.24
N ILE A 186 1.76 4.30 -1.80
CA ILE A 186 2.45 3.21 -1.10
C ILE A 186 2.89 2.23 -2.18
N ASP A 187 4.20 2.14 -2.43
CA ASP A 187 4.77 1.17 -3.36
C ASP A 187 5.04 -0.16 -2.63
N GLY A 188 4.62 -1.27 -3.23
CA GLY A 188 4.71 -2.62 -2.68
C GLY A 188 3.36 -3.27 -2.33
N ILE A 189 3.41 -4.33 -1.53
CA ILE A 189 2.29 -5.25 -1.27
C ILE A 189 1.18 -4.69 -0.36
N GLY A 190 1.30 -3.44 0.09
CA GLY A 190 0.28 -2.70 0.82
C GLY A 190 -0.23 -3.42 2.07
N THR A 191 -1.53 -3.24 2.37
CA THR A 191 -2.21 -3.77 3.57
C THR A 191 -3.02 -5.05 3.32
N VAL A 192 -3.12 -5.51 2.08
CA VAL A 192 -3.92 -6.69 1.73
C VAL A 192 -3.18 -7.92 2.23
N PRO A 193 -3.72 -8.78 3.11
CA PRO A 193 -3.01 -9.97 3.59
C PRO A 193 -2.80 -11.00 2.47
N GLU A 194 -1.88 -11.95 2.65
CA GLU A 194 -1.72 -13.07 1.72
C GLU A 194 -3.05 -13.84 1.58
N GLY A 195 -3.43 -14.20 0.36
CA GLY A 195 -4.74 -14.74 0.03
C GLY A 195 -5.86 -13.70 -0.11
N GLY A 196 -5.60 -12.44 0.23
CA GLY A 196 -6.53 -11.34 -0.03
C GLY A 196 -6.72 -11.11 -1.53
N ILE A 197 -7.98 -10.96 -1.96
CA ILE A 197 -8.37 -10.74 -3.35
C ILE A 197 -8.97 -9.35 -3.49
N ILE A 198 -8.56 -8.62 -4.53
CA ILE A 198 -9.13 -7.32 -4.88
C ILE A 198 -9.66 -7.32 -6.31
N MET A 199 -10.68 -6.49 -6.56
CA MET A 199 -11.10 -6.14 -7.91
C MET A 199 -10.15 -5.08 -8.47
N TRP A 200 -9.67 -5.29 -9.68
CA TRP A 200 -8.62 -4.48 -10.29
C TRP A 200 -8.91 -4.21 -11.77
N SER A 201 -8.73 -2.96 -12.18
CA SER A 201 -9.07 -2.47 -13.53
C SER A 201 -7.85 -2.08 -14.39
N GLY A 202 -6.63 -2.43 -13.94
CA GLY A 202 -5.42 -2.05 -14.64
C GLY A 202 -5.12 -2.93 -15.87
N ASN A 203 -3.98 -2.67 -16.52
CA ASN A 203 -3.58 -3.37 -17.73
C ASN A 203 -2.97 -4.74 -17.40
N VAL A 204 -3.76 -5.80 -17.57
CA VAL A 204 -3.37 -7.19 -17.27
C VAL A 204 -2.06 -7.58 -17.96
N THR A 205 -1.90 -7.31 -19.26
CA THR A 205 -0.73 -7.73 -20.04
C THR A 205 0.55 -7.00 -19.62
N ALA A 206 0.43 -5.75 -19.16
CA ALA A 206 1.57 -4.97 -18.68
C ALA A 206 1.97 -5.33 -17.24
N SER A 207 1.05 -5.88 -16.44
CA SER A 207 1.26 -6.12 -15.01
C SER A 207 1.59 -7.58 -14.66
N PHE A 208 1.14 -8.54 -15.47
CA PHE A 208 1.27 -9.95 -15.21
C PHE A 208 1.98 -10.68 -16.36
N GLU A 209 2.70 -11.73 -15.99
CA GLU A 209 3.27 -12.71 -16.92
C GLU A 209 2.18 -13.62 -17.50
N THR A 210 2.50 -14.41 -18.52
CA THR A 210 1.54 -15.30 -19.20
C THR A 210 0.96 -16.39 -18.30
N ASN A 211 1.72 -16.82 -17.28
CA ASN A 211 1.25 -17.73 -16.23
C ASN A 211 0.29 -17.04 -15.21
N GLY A 212 0.17 -15.71 -15.26
CA GLY A 212 -0.62 -14.89 -14.37
C GLY A 212 0.07 -14.43 -13.10
N SER A 213 1.38 -14.68 -12.91
CA SER A 213 2.15 -14.09 -11.81
C SER A 213 2.49 -12.64 -12.11
N GLY A 214 2.50 -11.78 -11.09
CA GLY A 214 2.94 -10.40 -11.25
C GLY A 214 4.40 -10.30 -11.65
N ARG A 215 4.74 -9.28 -12.44
CA ARG A 215 6.09 -9.12 -12.98
C ARG A 215 7.10 -8.74 -11.88
N THR A 216 8.20 -9.48 -11.80
CA THR A 216 9.32 -9.23 -10.87
C THR A 216 9.94 -7.84 -11.07
N GLY A 217 10.31 -7.18 -9.98
CA GLY A 217 10.90 -5.83 -9.99
C GLY A 217 9.87 -4.71 -10.24
N THR A 218 8.58 -5.01 -10.11
CA THR A 218 7.50 -4.03 -10.25
C THR A 218 6.60 -4.06 -9.02
N GLN A 219 5.73 -3.05 -8.87
CA GLN A 219 4.70 -3.00 -7.82
C GLN A 219 3.72 -4.19 -7.83
N TYR A 220 3.71 -5.00 -8.89
CA TYR A 220 2.85 -6.18 -9.03
C TYR A 220 3.53 -7.46 -8.56
N GLU A 221 4.82 -7.44 -8.24
CA GLU A 221 5.48 -8.57 -7.59
C GLU A 221 4.76 -8.92 -6.27
N GLY A 222 4.51 -10.21 -6.03
CA GLY A 222 3.68 -10.67 -4.92
C GLY A 222 2.17 -10.74 -5.21
N TRP A 223 1.72 -10.32 -6.40
CA TRP A 223 0.35 -10.49 -6.88
C TRP A 223 0.23 -11.58 -7.95
N ALA A 224 -0.95 -12.17 -8.09
CA ALA A 224 -1.28 -13.07 -9.20
C ALA A 224 -2.73 -12.91 -9.65
N LEU A 225 -3.00 -13.12 -10.94
CA LEU A 225 -4.37 -13.23 -11.47
C LEU A 225 -5.07 -14.45 -10.87
N CYS A 226 -6.34 -14.29 -10.51
CA CYS A 226 -7.21 -15.38 -10.06
C CYS A 226 -7.67 -16.25 -11.23
N ASN A 227 -6.73 -16.96 -11.86
CA ASN A 227 -6.96 -17.78 -13.05
C ASN A 227 -6.81 -19.29 -12.78
N GLY A 228 -6.55 -19.70 -11.53
CA GLY A 228 -6.30 -21.10 -11.16
C GLY A 228 -4.82 -21.48 -11.11
N ASN A 229 -3.92 -20.62 -11.57
CA ASN A 229 -2.48 -20.80 -11.44
C ASN A 229 -1.95 -20.12 -10.17
N ASN A 230 -0.69 -20.37 -9.81
CA ASN A 230 -0.01 -19.71 -8.69
C ASN A 230 -0.78 -19.84 -7.36
N ASN A 231 -1.46 -20.98 -7.15
CA ASN A 231 -2.31 -21.26 -5.98
C ASN A 231 -3.49 -20.28 -5.79
N THR A 232 -3.90 -19.59 -6.85
CA THR A 232 -5.08 -18.73 -6.83
C THR A 232 -6.34 -19.51 -7.19
N PRO A 233 -7.53 -19.11 -6.69
CA PRO A 233 -8.79 -19.62 -7.23
C PRO A 233 -8.97 -19.16 -8.68
N ASN A 234 -9.64 -19.96 -9.50
CA ASN A 234 -10.03 -19.51 -10.84
C ASN A 234 -11.37 -18.75 -10.78
N LEU A 235 -11.29 -17.42 -10.79
CA LEU A 235 -12.43 -16.49 -10.77
C LEU A 235 -12.77 -15.92 -12.15
N SER A 236 -12.11 -16.42 -13.20
CA SER A 236 -12.33 -15.93 -14.58
C SER A 236 -13.77 -16.21 -15.02
N GLY A 237 -14.49 -15.14 -15.42
CA GLY A 237 -15.88 -15.24 -15.87
C GLY A 237 -16.89 -15.60 -14.77
N ARG A 238 -16.53 -15.46 -13.49
CA ARG A 238 -17.43 -15.82 -12.37
C ARG A 238 -18.01 -14.59 -11.69
N PHE A 239 -19.26 -14.72 -11.24
CA PHE A 239 -19.86 -13.82 -10.25
C PHE A 239 -19.50 -14.29 -8.84
N ILE A 240 -19.11 -13.35 -7.99
CA ILE A 240 -18.74 -13.64 -6.60
C ILE A 240 -20.00 -13.66 -5.75
N VAL A 241 -20.15 -14.74 -4.97
CA VAL A 241 -21.18 -14.88 -3.93
C VAL A 241 -20.46 -15.00 -2.60
N ALA A 242 -21.00 -14.35 -1.57
CA ALA A 242 -20.42 -14.36 -0.23
C ALA A 242 -20.49 -15.78 0.37
N TYR A 243 -19.42 -16.15 1.09
CA TYR A 243 -19.44 -17.32 1.96
C TYR A 243 -20.55 -17.17 3.01
N ASP A 244 -21.31 -18.24 3.23
CA ASP A 244 -22.33 -18.32 4.27
C ASP A 244 -22.06 -19.52 5.16
N GLN A 245 -21.67 -19.27 6.41
CA GLN A 245 -21.39 -20.32 7.39
C GLN A 245 -22.60 -21.23 7.65
N ASN A 246 -23.81 -20.73 7.45
CA ASN A 246 -25.05 -21.48 7.57
C ASN A 246 -25.60 -21.95 6.23
N GLY A 247 -24.84 -21.75 5.14
CA GLY A 247 -25.15 -22.18 3.77
C GLY A 247 -25.06 -23.69 3.62
N SER A 248 -25.90 -24.41 4.36
CA SER A 248 -26.00 -25.86 4.35
C SER A 248 -26.55 -26.36 3.02
N ALA A 249 -26.02 -27.50 2.59
CA ALA A 249 -26.53 -28.36 1.52
C ALA A 249 -27.97 -28.89 1.75
N THR A 250 -28.74 -28.31 2.67
CA THR A 250 -30.12 -28.73 2.93
C THR A 250 -31.02 -28.28 1.78
N PRO A 251 -31.70 -29.22 1.09
CA PRO A 251 -32.69 -28.88 0.07
C PRO A 251 -33.74 -27.98 0.71
N VAL A 252 -33.92 -26.77 0.18
CA VAL A 252 -35.15 -26.03 0.44
C VAL A 252 -36.27 -26.88 -0.18
N ASN A 253 -37.14 -27.45 0.65
CA ASN A 253 -38.23 -28.32 0.20
C ASN A 253 -39.03 -27.64 -0.92
N GLY A 254 -38.90 -28.13 -2.15
CA GLY A 254 -39.58 -27.61 -3.33
C GLY A 254 -38.68 -27.48 -4.55
N GLY A 255 -38.05 -28.58 -5.00
CA GLY A 255 -37.44 -28.71 -6.34
C GLY A 255 -36.26 -27.76 -6.68
N GLY A 256 -35.85 -26.87 -5.78
CA GLY A 256 -34.77 -25.92 -6.01
C GLY A 256 -33.40 -26.58 -5.93
N LYS A 257 -32.58 -26.38 -6.97
CA LYS A 257 -31.19 -26.82 -7.05
C LYS A 257 -30.39 -26.34 -5.83
N GLN A 258 -29.74 -27.27 -5.15
CA GLN A 258 -28.86 -27.05 -3.99
C GLN A 258 -27.78 -26.01 -4.31
N ILE A 259 -27.70 -24.94 -3.52
CA ILE A 259 -26.63 -23.94 -3.57
C ILE A 259 -25.80 -24.06 -2.30
N ASN A 260 -24.57 -24.55 -2.45
CA ASN A 260 -23.65 -24.81 -1.36
C ASN A 260 -22.71 -23.61 -1.18
N TYR A 261 -23.06 -22.67 -0.31
CA TYR A 261 -22.21 -21.51 0.04
C TYR A 261 -21.37 -21.74 1.31
N GLY A 262 -21.48 -22.93 1.92
CA GLY A 262 -20.82 -23.30 3.16
C GLY A 262 -19.33 -23.64 3.05
N ALA A 263 -18.72 -23.53 1.86
CA ALA A 263 -17.28 -23.65 1.68
C ALA A 263 -16.75 -22.66 0.65
N VAL A 264 -15.62 -22.02 0.95
CA VAL A 264 -14.91 -21.15 0.01
C VAL A 264 -14.46 -21.97 -1.18
N GLY A 265 -14.70 -21.44 -2.39
CA GLY A 265 -14.34 -22.11 -3.65
C GLY A 265 -15.45 -22.98 -4.25
N ASN A 266 -16.59 -23.16 -3.56
CA ASN A 266 -17.76 -23.76 -4.20
C ASN A 266 -18.23 -22.92 -5.39
N THR A 267 -18.65 -23.59 -6.46
CA THR A 267 -19.06 -22.94 -7.71
C THR A 267 -20.42 -23.45 -8.18
N GLY A 268 -21.10 -22.63 -8.98
CA GLY A 268 -22.41 -22.94 -9.56
C GLY A 268 -22.83 -21.85 -10.54
N GLY A 269 -24.10 -21.88 -10.95
CA GLY A 269 -24.66 -20.97 -11.96
C GLY A 269 -24.60 -21.53 -13.39
N SER A 270 -25.21 -20.80 -14.32
CA SER A 270 -25.17 -21.04 -15.75
C SER A 270 -25.32 -19.70 -16.47
N ASP A 271 -24.51 -19.47 -17.50
CA ASP A 271 -24.55 -18.24 -18.30
C ASP A 271 -25.82 -18.16 -19.14
N THR A 272 -26.32 -19.30 -19.61
CA THR A 272 -27.55 -19.39 -20.40
C THR A 272 -28.48 -20.45 -19.82
N HIS A 273 -29.77 -20.33 -20.12
CA HIS A 273 -30.77 -21.34 -19.80
C HIS A 273 -31.61 -21.66 -21.04
N GLN A 274 -31.87 -22.94 -21.26
CA GLN A 274 -32.79 -23.43 -22.29
C GLN A 274 -34.00 -23.99 -21.57
N LEU A 275 -35.21 -23.53 -21.92
CA LEU A 275 -36.42 -23.98 -21.26
C LEU A 275 -36.66 -25.46 -21.56
N SER A 276 -36.85 -26.25 -20.51
CA SER A 276 -37.31 -27.63 -20.64
C SER A 276 -38.83 -27.67 -20.82
N ILE A 277 -39.34 -28.79 -21.36
CA ILE A 277 -40.79 -29.01 -21.46
C ILE A 277 -41.47 -28.91 -20.09
N GLY A 278 -40.78 -29.30 -19.01
CA GLY A 278 -41.30 -29.19 -17.64
C GLY A 278 -41.37 -27.76 -17.10
N GLU A 279 -40.66 -26.81 -17.72
CA GLU A 279 -40.69 -25.39 -17.35
C GLU A 279 -41.68 -24.59 -18.21
N MET A 280 -42.29 -25.21 -19.22
CA MET A 280 -43.34 -24.59 -20.02
C MET A 280 -44.69 -24.65 -19.28
N PRO A 281 -45.38 -23.52 -19.08
CA PRO A 281 -46.73 -23.52 -18.53
C PRO A 281 -47.69 -24.39 -19.36
N SER A 282 -48.69 -24.96 -18.68
CA SER A 282 -49.80 -25.63 -19.35
C SER A 282 -50.47 -24.67 -20.34
N HIS A 283 -50.64 -25.12 -21.58
CA HIS A 283 -51.23 -24.33 -22.66
C HIS A 283 -52.14 -25.21 -23.52
N ASN A 284 -53.06 -24.57 -24.24
CA ASN A 284 -54.05 -25.25 -25.07
C ASN A 284 -53.80 -24.96 -26.55
N HIS A 285 -53.96 -25.97 -27.39
CA HIS A 285 -54.00 -25.80 -28.83
C HIS A 285 -55.44 -25.90 -29.34
N ARG A 286 -55.84 -24.96 -30.21
CA ARG A 286 -57.15 -25.00 -30.86
C ARG A 286 -56.98 -25.32 -32.33
N LEU A 287 -57.48 -26.48 -32.76
CA LEU A 287 -57.62 -26.84 -34.16
C LEU A 287 -59.04 -26.49 -34.62
N THR A 288 -59.16 -25.67 -35.67
CA THR A 288 -60.45 -25.37 -36.32
C THR A 288 -60.42 -25.94 -37.73
N ILE A 289 -61.35 -26.84 -38.06
CA ILE A 289 -61.50 -27.44 -39.40
C ILE A 289 -62.82 -26.93 -39.98
N SER A 290 -62.76 -26.22 -41.11
CA SER A 290 -63.87 -25.41 -41.64
C SER A 290 -64.68 -26.05 -42.77
N ASN A 291 -64.36 -27.27 -43.21
CA ASN A 291 -65.10 -27.94 -44.28
C ASN A 291 -65.07 -29.46 -44.08
N SER A 292 -66.22 -30.09 -43.86
CA SER A 292 -66.38 -31.52 -44.09
C SER A 292 -66.17 -31.76 -45.59
N GLY A 293 -65.21 -32.61 -45.95
CA GLY A 293 -64.90 -32.86 -47.35
C GLY A 293 -66.10 -33.47 -48.06
N ARG A 294 -66.70 -32.75 -49.01
CA ARG A 294 -67.80 -33.27 -49.84
C ARG A 294 -67.31 -34.49 -50.63
N HIS A 295 -67.87 -35.65 -50.39
CA HIS A 295 -67.56 -36.88 -51.12
C HIS A 295 -68.85 -37.54 -51.65
N GLN A 296 -68.72 -38.38 -52.68
CA GLN A 296 -69.82 -39.07 -53.38
C GLN A 296 -69.60 -40.58 -53.32
N HIS A 297 -70.69 -41.35 -53.26
CA HIS A 297 -70.67 -42.82 -53.37
C HIS A 297 -71.37 -43.25 -54.67
N ASN A 298 -70.83 -44.27 -55.33
CA ASN A 298 -71.48 -44.92 -56.48
C ASN A 298 -72.10 -46.24 -56.02
N ALA A 299 -73.41 -46.40 -56.19
CA ALA A 299 -74.08 -47.70 -56.08
C ALA A 299 -74.50 -48.16 -57.48
N LEU A 300 -74.03 -49.34 -57.89
CA LEU A 300 -74.51 -50.04 -59.08
C LEU A 300 -75.71 -50.89 -58.67
N ILE A 301 -76.90 -50.57 -59.18
CA ILE A 301 -78.07 -51.43 -59.05
C ILE A 301 -78.09 -52.33 -60.29
N ASP A 302 -77.69 -53.59 -60.13
CA ASP A 302 -77.83 -54.62 -61.14
C ASP A 302 -79.27 -55.16 -61.11
N SER A 303 -80.11 -54.73 -62.05
CA SER A 303 -81.43 -55.31 -62.22
C SER A 303 -81.31 -56.62 -63.00
N GLY A 304 -80.93 -57.68 -62.29
CA GLY A 304 -80.98 -59.05 -62.76
C GLY A 304 -82.41 -59.50 -63.11
N ARG A 305 -82.47 -60.42 -64.07
CA ARG A 305 -83.66 -60.91 -64.78
C ARG A 305 -84.70 -61.57 -63.86
N GLU A 306 -85.96 -61.18 -64.07
CA GLU A 306 -87.26 -61.77 -63.70
C GLU A 306 -87.27 -62.96 -62.72
N GLY A 307 -87.78 -62.72 -61.51
CA GLY A 307 -88.24 -63.77 -60.59
C GLY A 307 -88.32 -63.29 -59.15
N ASP A 308 -89.50 -62.84 -58.75
CA ASP A 308 -90.06 -62.73 -57.40
C ASP A 308 -89.11 -62.40 -56.24
N TYR A 309 -88.89 -61.10 -56.02
CA TYR A 309 -88.42 -60.58 -54.73
C TYR A 309 -89.38 -59.52 -54.23
N GLU A 310 -90.03 -59.82 -53.10
CA GLU A 310 -90.67 -58.82 -52.25
C GLU A 310 -89.62 -57.81 -51.78
N THR A 311 -89.75 -56.58 -52.25
CA THR A 311 -89.14 -55.44 -51.58
C THR A 311 -90.09 -54.98 -50.50
N ASP A 312 -89.95 -55.51 -49.28
CA ASP A 312 -90.47 -54.87 -48.07
C ASP A 312 -89.64 -53.60 -47.82
N PRO A 313 -90.17 -52.38 -48.04
CA PRO A 313 -89.53 -51.18 -47.58
C PRO A 313 -90.01 -50.99 -46.14
N GLY A 314 -89.32 -51.64 -45.20
CA GLY A 314 -89.50 -51.38 -43.78
C GLY A 314 -89.33 -49.89 -43.48
N GLY A 315 -90.44 -49.17 -43.48
CA GLY A 315 -90.62 -47.82 -42.96
C GLY A 315 -89.95 -46.69 -43.75
N GLY A 316 -90.51 -46.32 -44.92
CA GLY A 316 -90.33 -44.95 -45.45
C GLY A 316 -90.30 -44.79 -46.97
N GLY A 317 -91.42 -45.09 -47.66
CA GLY A 317 -91.70 -44.57 -49.01
C GLY A 317 -91.11 -45.37 -50.17
N SER A 318 -91.81 -46.43 -50.58
CA SER A 318 -91.58 -47.15 -51.84
C SER A 318 -91.81 -46.24 -53.05
N MET A 319 -90.86 -46.18 -53.98
CA MET A 319 -90.87 -45.34 -55.19
C MET A 319 -91.74 -45.88 -56.34
N TRP A 320 -92.71 -46.75 -56.03
CA TRP A 320 -93.62 -47.30 -57.03
C TRP A 320 -95.02 -47.37 -56.43
N MET A 321 -95.79 -46.31 -56.63
CA MET A 321 -97.25 -46.37 -56.60
C MET A 321 -97.76 -45.82 -57.92
N ASP A 322 -97.99 -46.77 -58.82
CA ASP A 322 -98.91 -46.73 -59.94
C ASP A 322 -100.34 -46.75 -59.36
N ASP A 323 -101.10 -45.69 -59.62
CA ASP A 323 -102.56 -45.70 -59.81
C ASP A 323 -103.04 -44.24 -59.88
N ASP A 324 -103.03 -43.66 -61.09
CA ASP A 324 -104.10 -42.74 -61.43
C ASP A 324 -104.73 -43.17 -62.76
N ALA A 325 -106.02 -43.44 -62.65
CA ALA A 325 -106.80 -44.15 -63.63
C ALA A 325 -107.01 -43.31 -64.89
N GLY A 326 -106.76 -43.93 -66.05
CA GLY A 326 -107.52 -43.62 -67.26
C GLY A 326 -106.74 -43.08 -68.44
N SER A 327 -105.86 -43.88 -69.05
CA SER A 327 -105.79 -43.96 -70.51
C SER A 327 -105.01 -45.18 -70.95
N ARG A 328 -105.62 -46.01 -71.80
CA ARG A 328 -104.96 -47.15 -72.44
C ARG A 328 -103.94 -46.63 -73.46
N GLN A 329 -102.64 -46.70 -73.16
CA GLN A 329 -101.63 -46.94 -74.19
C GLN A 329 -100.58 -47.93 -73.69
N ARG A 330 -100.51 -49.07 -74.38
CA ARG A 330 -99.44 -50.06 -74.24
C ARG A 330 -98.16 -49.52 -74.88
N ASN A 331 -97.03 -50.02 -74.37
CA ASN A 331 -95.64 -49.91 -74.86
C ASN A 331 -94.98 -48.54 -74.65
N ASP A 332 -94.23 -48.37 -73.56
CA ASP A 332 -92.82 -48.73 -73.47
C ASP A 332 -92.34 -48.51 -72.02
N ASN A 333 -91.61 -49.48 -71.48
CA ASN A 333 -90.98 -49.44 -70.17
C ASN A 333 -89.80 -48.46 -70.19
N PRO A 334 -89.82 -47.31 -69.50
CA PRO A 334 -88.66 -46.45 -69.42
C PRO A 334 -87.73 -47.02 -68.34
N VAL A 335 -86.78 -47.86 -68.73
CA VAL A 335 -85.69 -48.26 -67.83
C VAL A 335 -84.83 -47.02 -67.57
N ALA A 336 -85.08 -46.36 -66.43
CA ALA A 336 -84.37 -45.18 -66.00
C ALA A 336 -82.94 -45.54 -65.56
N ASN A 337 -81.98 -45.47 -66.49
CA ASN A 337 -80.56 -45.39 -66.16
C ASN A 337 -80.24 -43.98 -65.63
N GLY A 338 -80.64 -43.69 -64.39
CA GLY A 338 -80.40 -42.42 -63.72
C GLY A 338 -79.43 -42.58 -62.56
N PHE A 339 -78.32 -41.84 -62.59
CA PHE A 339 -77.42 -41.68 -61.45
C PHE A 339 -78.16 -40.98 -60.30
N LEU A 340 -78.41 -41.70 -59.19
CA LEU A 340 -79.08 -41.13 -58.01
C LEU A 340 -78.02 -40.71 -56.97
N PRO A 341 -77.91 -39.41 -56.63
CA PRO A 341 -77.10 -38.97 -55.50
C PRO A 341 -77.76 -39.43 -54.19
N THR A 342 -77.01 -40.10 -53.32
CA THR A 342 -77.49 -40.45 -51.98
C THR A 342 -77.38 -39.24 -51.03
N THR A 343 -78.32 -39.12 -50.10
CA THR A 343 -78.43 -37.99 -49.13
C THR A 343 -77.60 -38.20 -47.86
N PHE A 344 -76.77 -39.24 -47.79
CA PHE A 344 -76.04 -39.61 -46.57
C PHE A 344 -74.52 -39.48 -46.78
N GLU A 345 -73.88 -38.62 -45.99
CA GLU A 345 -72.44 -38.47 -45.94
C GLU A 345 -71.81 -39.77 -45.39
N GLY A 346 -70.89 -40.38 -46.14
CA GLY A 346 -70.10 -41.50 -45.63
C GLY A 346 -69.07 -41.05 -44.59
N SER A 347 -68.55 -42.02 -43.84
CA SER A 347 -67.55 -41.79 -42.80
C SER A 347 -66.26 -41.20 -43.39
N HIS A 348 -65.90 -39.97 -43.01
CA HIS A 348 -64.59 -39.38 -43.30
C HIS A 348 -63.97 -38.81 -42.02
N SER A 349 -62.63 -38.76 -41.99
CA SER A 349 -61.86 -38.30 -40.83
C SER A 349 -61.02 -37.09 -41.20
N HIS A 350 -60.93 -36.12 -40.29
CA HIS A 350 -59.93 -35.06 -40.33
C HIS A 350 -58.79 -35.40 -39.37
N SER A 351 -57.56 -35.29 -39.84
CA SER A 351 -56.36 -35.39 -39.01
C SER A 351 -55.58 -34.08 -39.07
N GLY A 352 -54.99 -33.71 -37.93
CA GLY A 352 -54.05 -32.61 -37.82
C GLY A 352 -52.99 -32.98 -36.79
N SER A 353 -51.74 -32.64 -37.06
CA SER A 353 -50.62 -32.82 -36.12
C SER A 353 -50.22 -31.46 -35.57
N ILE A 354 -50.14 -31.33 -34.25
CA ILE A 354 -49.63 -30.14 -33.57
C ILE A 354 -48.42 -30.60 -32.76
N GLY A 355 -47.27 -29.95 -32.98
CA GLY A 355 -46.04 -30.27 -32.24
C GLY A 355 -46.24 -30.03 -30.74
N SER A 356 -45.63 -30.86 -29.91
CA SER A 356 -45.73 -30.79 -28.45
C SER A 356 -44.84 -29.72 -27.81
N SER A 357 -44.09 -28.95 -28.60
CA SER A 357 -43.16 -27.92 -28.12
C SER A 357 -42.89 -26.84 -29.17
N GLY A 358 -42.61 -25.61 -28.73
CA GLY A 358 -42.14 -24.50 -29.57
C GLY A 358 -40.64 -24.56 -29.90
N SER A 359 -40.12 -23.51 -30.54
CA SER A 359 -38.68 -23.33 -30.78
C SER A 359 -37.96 -23.10 -29.44
N ASN A 360 -37.07 -24.01 -29.09
CA ASN A 360 -36.43 -24.04 -27.78
C ASN A 360 -35.05 -23.35 -27.82
N GLU A 361 -35.02 -22.03 -27.99
CA GLU A 361 -33.75 -21.28 -28.02
C GLU A 361 -33.23 -20.99 -26.60
N THR A 362 -31.91 -20.93 -26.46
CA THR A 362 -31.27 -20.51 -25.20
C THR A 362 -31.42 -19.00 -24.99
N HIS A 363 -31.55 -18.58 -23.73
CA HIS A 363 -31.54 -17.16 -23.35
C HIS A 363 -30.44 -16.86 -22.32
N GLU A 364 -30.01 -15.60 -22.29
CA GLU A 364 -29.02 -15.05 -21.35
C GLU A 364 -29.59 -15.06 -19.93
N ASN A 365 -28.83 -15.59 -18.98
CA ASN A 365 -29.21 -15.75 -17.58
C ASN A 365 -28.39 -14.84 -16.64
N ARG A 366 -27.41 -14.08 -17.17
CA ARG A 366 -26.61 -13.12 -16.39
C ARG A 366 -27.26 -11.74 -16.35
N PRO A 367 -27.27 -11.06 -15.20
CA PRO A 367 -27.56 -9.63 -15.12
C PRO A 367 -26.54 -8.81 -15.93
N ALA A 368 -26.86 -7.53 -16.19
CA ALA A 368 -25.88 -6.61 -16.75
C ALA A 368 -24.60 -6.56 -15.89
N TYR A 369 -23.43 -6.68 -16.52
CA TYR A 369 -22.15 -6.80 -15.83
C TYR A 369 -21.06 -5.90 -16.43
N TYR A 370 -20.05 -5.63 -15.60
CA TYR A 370 -18.82 -4.93 -16.00
C TYR A 370 -17.61 -5.81 -15.65
N VAL A 371 -16.64 -5.91 -16.55
CA VAL A 371 -15.52 -6.84 -16.41
C VAL A 371 -14.36 -6.15 -15.69
N LEU A 372 -13.97 -6.69 -14.53
CA LEU A 372 -12.75 -6.37 -13.81
C LEU A 372 -11.93 -7.65 -13.64
N ALA A 373 -10.62 -7.50 -13.47
CA ALA A 373 -9.77 -8.62 -13.08
C ALA A 373 -9.85 -8.82 -11.56
N PHE A 374 -9.79 -10.08 -11.14
CA PHE A 374 -9.52 -10.43 -9.75
C PHE A 374 -8.04 -10.77 -9.63
N ILE A 375 -7.34 -10.10 -8.71
CA ILE A 375 -5.94 -10.37 -8.38
C ILE A 375 -5.83 -10.71 -6.90
N MET A 376 -5.00 -11.70 -6.59
CA MET A 376 -4.77 -12.22 -5.25
C MET A 376 -3.33 -11.94 -4.83
N ARG A 377 -3.12 -11.62 -3.55
CA ARG A 377 -1.78 -11.57 -2.97
C ARG A 377 -1.27 -13.00 -2.71
N THR A 378 -0.09 -13.34 -3.21
CA THR A 378 0.47 -14.70 -3.18
C THR A 378 1.84 -14.81 -2.52
N ASN A 379 2.45 -13.71 -2.09
CA ASN A 379 3.63 -13.64 -1.23
C ASN A 379 3.84 -12.20 -0.76
#